data_AF-A0A914QPG1-F1
#
_entry.id   AF-A0A914QPG1-F1
#
_cell.length_a   1.000
_cell.length_b   1.000
_cell.length_c   1.000
_cell.angle_alpha   90.00
_cell.angle_beta   90.00
_cell.angle_gamma   90.00
#
_symmetry.space_group_name_H-M   'P 1'
#
loop_
_entity.id
_entity.type
_entity.pdbx_description
1 polymer ?
#
loop_
_entity_poly.entity_id
_entity_poly.type
_entity_poly.pdbx_seq_one_letter_code
_entity_poly.pdbx_strand_id
1 'polypeptide(L)'
;MFRLNKDAVDGWKEPLRIIDRRFLEETHDIVSEGEKRIIWDRRFFGAICLLLLLLIFGISQLGDAIDFPFSKYILIIVQFLLTLLLGFSFWHGMVFLTIERRSITETIWNINDMLER
;
A
#
# COMPACT_ATOMS: atom_id res chain seq x y z
N MET A 1 -40.72 35.58 5.75
CA MET A 1 -39.57 35.81 6.66
C MET A 1 -39.50 34.63 7.62
N PHE A 2 -38.82 33.55 7.22
CA PHE A 2 -38.72 32.31 8.01
C PHE A 2 -37.62 32.48 9.06
N ARG A 3 -37.99 32.51 10.35
CA ARG A 3 -37.04 32.37 11.46
C ARG A 3 -36.60 30.91 11.50
N LEU A 4 -35.39 30.63 11.01
CA LEU A 4 -34.74 29.35 11.27
C LEU A 4 -34.57 29.22 12.79
N ASN A 5 -35.14 28.15 13.31
CA ASN A 5 -35.07 27.79 14.72
C ASN A 5 -33.60 27.58 15.10
N LYS A 6 -33.03 28.45 15.96
CA LYS A 6 -31.62 28.36 16.40
C LYS A 6 -31.33 27.03 17.09
N ASP A 7 -32.36 26.44 17.68
CA ASP A 7 -32.31 25.18 18.42
C ASP A 7 -31.98 23.98 17.50
N ALA A 8 -32.25 24.09 16.19
CA ALA A 8 -31.91 23.06 15.20
C ALA A 8 -30.43 23.13 14.74
N VAL A 9 -29.75 24.26 14.98
CA VAL A 9 -28.33 24.45 14.66
C VAL A 9 -27.45 23.96 15.82
N ASP A 10 -27.98 23.95 17.04
CA ASP A 10 -27.26 23.46 18.22
C ASP A 10 -27.34 21.92 18.38
N GLY A 11 -28.24 21.23 17.66
CA GLY A 11 -28.31 19.76 17.63
C GLY A 11 -27.14 19.05 16.93
N TRP A 12 -26.28 19.81 16.23
CA TRP A 12 -25.01 19.30 15.67
C TRP A 12 -23.80 19.64 16.55
N LYS A 13 -24.02 20.31 17.69
CA LYS A 13 -23.03 20.47 18.75
C LYS A 13 -23.21 19.36 19.78
N GLU A 14 -23.25 18.11 19.35
CA GLU A 14 -22.68 17.11 20.26
C GLU A 14 -21.20 17.49 20.35
N PRO A 15 -20.70 17.95 21.52
CA PRO A 15 -19.27 18.14 21.67
C PRO A 15 -18.67 16.81 21.31
N LEU A 16 -17.73 16.80 20.35
CA LEU A 16 -16.81 15.69 20.10
C LEU A 16 -16.52 15.05 21.45
N ARG A 17 -17.20 13.93 21.70
CA ARG A 17 -17.13 13.21 22.98
C ARG A 17 -15.66 13.02 23.20
N ILE A 18 -15.16 13.58 24.30
CA ILE A 18 -13.82 13.41 24.86
C ILE A 18 -13.28 12.08 24.34
N ILE A 19 -12.44 12.12 23.31
CA ILE A 19 -11.91 10.89 22.75
C ILE A 19 -11.08 10.32 23.89
N ASP A 20 -11.52 9.18 24.43
CA ASP A 20 -10.87 8.60 25.60
C ASP A 20 -9.40 8.43 25.27
N ARG A 21 -8.52 8.93 26.14
CA ARG A 21 -7.07 8.85 25.95
C ARG A 21 -6.64 7.40 25.71
N ARG A 22 -7.32 6.44 26.35
CA ARG A 22 -7.10 5.00 26.10
C ARG A 22 -7.44 4.58 24.69
N PHE A 23 -8.51 5.11 24.12
CA PHE A 23 -8.92 4.83 22.74
C PHE A 23 -7.92 5.43 21.74
N LEU A 24 -7.38 6.62 22.02
CA LEU A 24 -6.30 7.21 21.20
C LEU A 24 -5.01 6.40 21.28
N GLU A 25 -4.61 5.97 22.47
CA GLU A 25 -3.44 5.11 22.69
C GLU A 25 -3.59 3.75 21.97
N GLU A 26 -4.76 3.11 22.08
CA GLU A 26 -5.06 1.85 21.39
C GLU A 26 -5.06 2.02 19.87
N THR A 27 -5.65 3.11 19.36
CA THR A 27 -5.66 3.42 17.93
C THR A 27 -4.23 3.69 17.43
N HIS A 28 -3.42 4.41 18.19
CA HIS A 28 -2.02 4.66 17.85
C HIS A 28 -1.24 3.34 17.72
N ASP A 29 -1.41 2.42 18.66
CA ASP A 29 -0.72 1.11 18.62
C ASP A 29 -1.11 0.29 17.39
N ILE A 30 -2.42 0.21 17.09
CA ILE A 30 -2.93 -0.49 15.89
C ILE A 30 -2.35 0.12 14.60
N VAL A 31 -2.35 1.46 14.52
CA VAL A 31 -1.86 2.17 13.33
C VAL A 31 -0.33 2.03 13.20
N SER A 32 0.41 2.02 14.31
CA SER A 32 1.86 1.79 14.33
C SER A 32 2.24 0.38 13.84
N GLU A 33 1.40 -0.61 14.14
CA GLU A 33 1.59 -1.98 13.67
C GLU A 33 1.25 -2.11 12.18
N GLY A 34 0.25 -1.35 11.71
CA GLY A 34 -0.03 -1.15 10.29
C GLY A 34 1.16 -0.58 9.52
N GLU A 35 1.87 0.41 10.07
CA GLU A 35 3.07 0.96 9.43
C GLU A 35 4.17 -0.11 9.26
N LYS A 36 4.41 -0.93 10.30
CA LYS A 36 5.38 -2.02 10.24
C LYS A 36 5.01 -3.05 9.16
N ARG A 37 3.71 -3.36 9.02
CA ARG A 37 3.22 -4.28 7.98
C ARG A 37 3.49 -3.73 6.59
N ILE A 38 3.25 -2.45 6.33
CA ILE A 38 3.50 -1.82 5.03
C ILE A 38 4.98 -1.85 4.66
N ILE A 39 5.88 -1.62 5.63
CA ILE A 39 7.32 -1.73 5.39
C ILE A 39 7.70 -3.17 5.00
N TRP A 40 7.11 -4.16 5.68
CA TRP A 40 7.32 -5.57 5.37
C TRP A 40 6.76 -5.95 4.00
N ASP A 41 5.55 -5.52 3.67
CA ASP A 41 4.93 -5.76 2.37
C ASP A 41 5.77 -5.13 1.25
N ARG A 42 6.33 -3.93 1.46
CA ARG A 42 7.26 -3.32 0.50
C ARG A 42 8.52 -4.16 0.26
N ARG A 43 9.08 -4.75 1.33
CA ARG A 43 10.22 -5.67 1.21
C ARG A 43 9.83 -6.95 0.48
N PHE A 44 8.66 -7.50 0.78
CA PHE A 44 8.13 -8.69 0.12
C PHE A 44 7.90 -8.46 -1.37
N PHE A 45 7.27 -7.35 -1.75
CA PHE A 45 7.11 -6.94 -3.15
C PHE A 45 8.46 -6.73 -3.85
N GLY A 46 9.42 -6.09 -3.18
CA GLY A 46 10.78 -5.96 -3.68
C GLY A 46 11.45 -7.31 -3.94
N ALA A 47 11.28 -8.27 -3.03
CA ALA A 47 11.80 -9.62 -3.18
C ALA A 47 11.16 -10.37 -4.36
N ILE A 48 9.84 -10.23 -4.56
CA ILE A 48 9.13 -10.78 -5.72
C ILE A 48 9.66 -10.17 -7.02
N CYS A 49 9.86 -8.86 -7.07
CA CYS A 49 10.41 -8.20 -8.26
C CYS A 49 11.83 -8.70 -8.59
N LEU A 50 12.69 -8.90 -7.58
CA LEU A 50 14.01 -9.50 -7.76
C LEU A 50 13.93 -10.94 -8.25
N LEU A 51 13.02 -11.74 -7.69
CA LEU A 51 12.78 -13.12 -8.13
C LEU A 51 12.34 -13.17 -9.60
N LEU A 52 11.42 -12.28 -10.00
CA LEU A 52 10.96 -12.16 -11.38
C LEU A 52 12.09 -11.75 -12.32
N LEU A 53 12.96 -10.82 -11.92
CA LEU A 53 14.16 -10.45 -12.70
C LEU A 53 15.10 -11.63 -12.90
N LEU A 54 15.39 -12.38 -11.83
CA LEU A 54 16.25 -13.56 -11.91
C LEU A 54 15.64 -14.62 -12.82
N LEU A 55 14.32 -14.81 -12.76
CA LEU A 55 13.60 -15.75 -13.61
C LEU A 55 13.66 -15.34 -15.08
N ILE A 56 13.41 -14.06 -15.39
CA ILE A 56 13.54 -13.51 -16.75
C ILE A 56 14.98 -13.73 -17.27
N PHE A 57 15.98 -13.39 -16.46
CA PHE A 57 17.39 -13.56 -16.84
C PHE A 57 17.74 -15.03 -17.10
N GLY A 58 17.30 -15.94 -16.23
CA GLY A 58 17.52 -17.38 -16.40
C GLY A 58 16.84 -17.95 -17.66
N ILE A 59 15.62 -17.50 -17.96
CA ILE A 59 14.90 -17.88 -19.18
C ILE A 59 15.62 -17.38 -20.43
N SER A 60 16.16 -16.15 -20.41
CA SER A 60 16.93 -15.62 -21.54
C SER A 60 18.18 -16.44 -21.81
N GLN A 61 18.95 -16.80 -20.78
CA GLN A 61 20.12 -17.67 -20.92
C GLN A 61 19.76 -19.06 -21.46
N LEU A 62 18.61 -19.61 -21.01
CA LEU A 62 18.13 -20.91 -21.49
C LEU A 62 17.67 -20.86 -22.95
N GLY A 63 17.08 -19.74 -23.40
CA GLY A 63 16.64 -19.54 -24.77
C GLY A 63 17.80 -19.54 -25.79
N ASP A 64 18.97 -19.09 -25.38
CA ASP A 64 20.19 -19.12 -26.21
C ASP A 64 20.79 -20.53 -26.33
N ALA A 65 20.57 -21.40 -25.34
CA ALA A 65 21.09 -22.77 -25.31
C ALA A 65 20.22 -23.78 -26.08
N ILE A 66 18.95 -23.45 -26.37
CA ILE A 66 18.01 -24.35 -27.02
C ILE A 66 17.88 -23.99 -28.51
N ASP A 67 18.33 -24.88 -29.40
CA ASP A 67 18.28 -24.64 -30.86
C ASP A 67 16.92 -24.92 -31.52
N PHE A 68 15.95 -25.48 -30.79
CA PHE A 68 14.63 -25.77 -31.35
C PHE A 68 13.80 -24.49 -31.57
N PRO A 69 13.25 -24.25 -32.78
CA PRO A 69 12.57 -23.00 -33.11
C PRO A 69 11.24 -22.84 -32.35
N PHE A 70 10.48 -23.92 -32.14
CA PHE A 70 9.18 -23.85 -31.47
C PHE A 70 9.29 -23.46 -29.97
N SER A 71 10.31 -23.98 -29.28
CA SER A 71 10.59 -23.63 -27.88
C SER A 71 10.98 -22.17 -27.71
N LYS A 72 11.69 -21.57 -28.68
CA LYS A 72 12.06 -20.14 -28.61
C LYS A 72 10.84 -19.24 -28.56
N TYR A 73 9.82 -19.49 -29.39
CA TYR A 73 8.58 -18.70 -29.37
C TYR A 73 7.83 -18.80 -28.04
N ILE A 74 7.77 -19.99 -27.45
CA ILE A 74 7.13 -20.19 -26.14
C ILE A 74 7.88 -19.40 -25.06
N LEU A 75 9.21 -19.47 -25.03
CA LEU A 75 10.03 -18.75 -24.06
C LEU A 75 9.88 -17.22 -24.19
N ILE A 76 9.79 -16.70 -25.42
CA ILE A 76 9.53 -15.27 -25.67
C ILE A 76 8.18 -14.84 -25.10
N ILE A 77 7.12 -15.63 -25.33
CA ILE A 77 5.78 -15.32 -24.80
C ILE A 77 5.81 -15.32 -23.26
N VAL A 78 6.44 -16.33 -22.65
CA VAL A 78 6.59 -16.41 -21.19
C VAL A 78 7.36 -15.22 -20.66
N GLN A 79 8.48 -14.85 -21.30
CA GLN A 79 9.29 -13.70 -20.91
C GLN A 79 8.50 -12.39 -21.02
N PHE A 80 7.68 -12.24 -22.06
CA PHE A 80 6.80 -11.09 -22.22
C PHE A 80 5.78 -11.00 -21.08
N LEU A 81 5.11 -12.11 -20.74
CA LEU A 81 4.17 -12.15 -19.61
C LEU A 81 4.85 -11.86 -18.26
N LEU A 82 6.05 -12.40 -18.04
CA LEU A 82 6.83 -12.12 -16.83
C LEU A 82 7.25 -10.64 -16.74
N THR A 83 7.60 -10.03 -17.87
CA THR A 83 7.96 -8.60 -17.92
C THR A 83 6.74 -7.72 -17.64
N LEU A 84 5.57 -8.08 -18.17
CA LEU A 84 4.28 -7.44 -17.85
C LEU A 84 3.96 -7.56 -16.36
N LEU A 85 4.10 -8.76 -15.80
CA LEU A 85 3.87 -9.01 -14.38
C LEU A 85 4.83 -8.22 -13.51
N LEU A 86 6.10 -8.09 -13.92
CA LEU A 86 7.09 -7.28 -13.24
C LEU A 86 6.72 -5.80 -13.26
N GLY A 87 6.32 -5.27 -14.41
CA GLY A 87 5.85 -3.88 -14.53
C GLY A 87 4.61 -3.63 -13.66
N PHE A 88 3.64 -4.55 -13.68
CA PHE A 88 2.45 -4.49 -12.84
C PHE A 88 2.78 -4.53 -11.35
N SER A 89 3.64 -5.46 -10.94
CA SER A 89 4.10 -5.60 -9.55
C SER A 89 4.85 -4.36 -9.08
N PHE A 90 5.71 -3.80 -9.93
CA PHE A 90 6.43 -2.57 -9.62
C PHE A 90 5.48 -1.37 -9.50
N TRP A 91 4.53 -1.24 -10.42
CA TRP A 91 3.52 -0.18 -10.37
C TRP A 91 2.66 -0.27 -9.10
N HIS A 92 2.11 -1.45 -8.81
CA HIS A 92 1.31 -1.66 -7.60
C HIS A 92 2.13 -1.44 -6.34
N GLY A 93 3.31 -2.06 -6.25
CA GLY A 93 4.19 -1.93 -5.09
C GLY A 93 4.65 -0.50 -4.84
N MET A 94 4.90 0.30 -5.87
CA MET A 94 5.26 1.71 -5.68
C MET A 94 4.04 2.59 -5.36
N VAL A 95 2.99 2.54 -6.18
CA VAL A 95 1.89 3.50 -6.09
C VAL A 95 1.00 3.22 -4.89
N PHE A 96 0.60 1.97 -4.69
CA PHE A 96 -0.34 1.60 -3.63
C PHE A 96 0.28 1.79 -2.25
N LEU A 97 1.50 1.28 -2.03
CA LEU A 97 2.19 1.38 -0.74
C LEU A 97 2.59 2.82 -0.40
N THR A 98 2.82 3.69 -1.40
CA THR A 98 3.12 5.11 -1.14
C THR A 98 1.90 5.87 -0.65
N ILE A 99 0.71 5.59 -1.22
CA ILE A 99 -0.54 6.23 -0.80
C ILE A 99 -0.90 5.77 0.61
N GLU A 100 -0.82 4.46 0.86
CA GLU A 100 -1.17 3.87 2.16
C GLU A 100 -0.27 4.38 3.30
N ARG A 101 1.04 4.52 3.04
CA ARG A 101 1.96 5.08 4.02
C ARG A 101 1.63 6.53 4.36
N ARG A 102 1.30 7.35 3.35
CA ARG A 102 0.96 8.76 3.56
C ARG A 102 -0.29 8.91 4.43
N SER A 103 -1.34 8.14 4.17
CA SER A 103 -2.57 8.21 4.98
C SER A 103 -2.33 7.79 6.44
N ILE A 104 -1.45 6.81 6.66
CA ILE A 104 -1.12 6.34 8.02
C ILE A 104 -0.27 7.36 8.77
N THR A 105 0.74 7.95 8.13
CA THR A 105 1.57 8.99 8.77
C THR A 105 0.73 10.20 9.17
N GLU A 106 -0.20 10.65 8.33
CA GLU A 106 -1.11 11.74 8.67
C GLU A 106 -2.04 11.39 9.85
N THR A 107 -2.52 10.15 9.91
CA THR A 107 -3.36 9.65 11.00
C THR A 107 -2.59 9.63 12.32
N ILE A 108 -1.35 9.12 12.34
CA ILE A 108 -0.49 9.11 13.53
C ILE A 108 -0.22 10.54 14.02
N TRP A 109 0.10 11.45 13.09
CA TRP A 109 0.39 12.84 13.44
C TRP A 109 -0.82 13.54 14.06
N ASN A 110 -2.01 13.30 13.51
CA ASN A 110 -3.27 13.85 14.03
C ASN A 110 -3.64 13.26 15.41
N ILE A 111 -3.42 11.96 15.62
CA ILE A 111 -3.64 11.31 16.94
C ILE A 111 -2.70 11.89 18.00
N ASN A 112 -1.44 12.12 17.65
CA ASN A 112 -0.47 12.74 18.57
C ASN A 112 -0.84 14.19 18.92
N ASP A 113 -1.29 15.01 17.94
CA ASP A 113 -1.80 16.37 18.23
C ASP A 113 -3.00 16.33 19.19
N MET A 114 -3.88 15.33 19.06
CA MET A 114 -5.02 15.15 19.96
C MET A 114 -4.64 14.67 21.36
N LEU A 115 -3.54 13.92 21.51
CA LEU A 115 -3.03 13.45 22.81
C LEU A 115 -2.30 14.55 23.60
N GLU A 116 -1.75 15.56 22.93
CA GLU A 116 -1.02 16.68 23.54
C GLU A 116 -1.93 17.85 23.99
N ARG A 117 -3.20 17.88 23.56
CA ARG A 117 -4.22 18.87 23.94
C ARG A 117 -4.98 18.51 25.21
#